data_AF-A0A5A5S722-F1
#
_entry.id   AF-A0A5A5S722-F1
#
_cell.length_a   1.000
_cell.length_b   1.000
_cell.length_c   1.000
_cell.angle_alpha   90.00
_cell.angle_beta   90.00
_cell.angle_gamma   90.00
#
_symmetry.space_group_name_H-M   'P 1'
#
loop_
_entity.id
_entity.type
_entity.pdbx_description
1 polymer ?
#
loop_
_entity_poly.entity_id
_entity_poly.type
_entity_poly.pdbx_seq_one_letter_code
_entity_poly.pdbx_strand_id
1 'polypeptide(L)'
;MLKTSIALGFFLTQSLSLNPQVQGVANHLIGVMDTTQQAQTNPRIAKVQMTTCAVDFSAKQDSIYLYQEQAIIDRLNQPYRQRILVIQPSPDNSTVQSKAYKLNNAANFINFCNKDLTERKLNVSDLGESVCTVFLKPIAGGYRGETPPPGLSH
;
A
#
# COMPACT_ATOMS: atom_id res chain seq x y z
N MET A 1 -17.06 -34.10 45.08
CA MET A 1 -17.28 -32.79 44.44
C MET A 1 -15.98 -32.33 43.81
N LEU A 2 -15.87 -32.32 42.48
CA LEU A 2 -15.24 -31.25 41.67
C LEU A 2 -15.39 -31.65 40.19
N LYS A 3 -16.28 -30.97 39.46
CA LYS A 3 -16.34 -31.03 38.00
C LYS A 3 -15.66 -29.76 37.49
N THR A 4 -14.39 -29.85 37.12
CA THR A 4 -13.68 -28.78 36.42
C THR A 4 -14.11 -28.82 34.95
N SER A 5 -14.92 -27.86 34.54
CA SER A 5 -15.22 -27.62 33.13
C SER A 5 -14.20 -26.62 32.58
N ILE A 6 -13.33 -27.08 31.68
CA ILE A 6 -12.41 -26.24 30.92
C ILE A 6 -13.23 -25.63 29.78
N ALA A 7 -13.49 -24.33 29.84
CA ALA A 7 -14.08 -23.59 28.73
C ALA A 7 -13.00 -23.41 27.65
N LEU A 8 -13.09 -24.19 26.57
CA LEU A 8 -12.37 -23.89 25.33
C LEU A 8 -12.99 -22.64 24.72
N GLY A 9 -12.31 -21.50 24.87
CA GLY A 9 -12.65 -20.28 24.15
C GLY A 9 -12.38 -20.46 22.65
N PHE A 10 -13.44 -20.67 21.86
CA PHE A 10 -13.40 -20.54 20.41
C PHE A 10 -13.21 -19.07 20.05
N PHE A 11 -12.01 -18.70 19.61
CA PHE A 11 -11.80 -17.41 18.93
C PHE A 11 -12.43 -17.51 17.54
N LEU A 12 -13.64 -16.96 17.39
CA LEU A 12 -14.26 -16.73 16.09
C LEU A 12 -13.46 -15.66 15.34
N THR A 13 -12.68 -16.07 14.34
CA THR A 13 -12.11 -15.12 13.37
C THR A 13 -13.24 -14.59 12.50
N GLN A 14 -13.80 -13.43 12.86
CA GLN A 14 -14.79 -12.75 12.03
C GLN A 14 -14.12 -12.24 10.74
N SER A 15 -14.56 -12.75 9.59
CA SER A 15 -14.14 -12.23 8.29
C SER A 15 -14.82 -10.87 8.06
N LEU A 16 -14.04 -9.79 8.13
CA LEU A 16 -14.51 -8.45 7.73
C LEU A 16 -14.88 -8.44 6.23
N SER A 17 -15.90 -7.67 5.86
CA SER A 17 -16.18 -7.40 4.44
C SER A 17 -14.97 -6.73 3.77
N LEU A 18 -14.83 -6.90 2.46
CA LEU A 18 -13.64 -6.43 1.73
C LEU A 18 -13.49 -4.91 1.72
N ASN A 19 -14.59 -4.15 1.71
CA ASN A 19 -14.51 -2.68 1.68
C ASN A 19 -13.79 -2.10 2.92
N PRO A 20 -14.13 -2.50 4.16
CA PRO A 20 -13.32 -2.19 5.34
C PRO A 20 -11.87 -2.64 5.25
N GLN A 21 -11.59 -3.80 4.64
CA GLN A 21 -10.21 -4.27 4.47
C GLN A 21 -9.42 -3.42 3.45
N VAL A 22 -10.05 -2.99 2.35
CA VAL A 22 -9.47 -2.06 1.37
C VAL A 22 -9.07 -0.75 2.04
N GLN A 23 -9.98 -0.16 2.84
CA GLN A 23 -9.67 1.03 3.62
C GLN A 23 -8.56 0.77 4.65
N GLY A 24 -8.59 -0.38 5.33
CA GLY A 24 -7.57 -0.79 6.28
C GLY A 24 -6.18 -0.87 5.65
N VAL A 25 -6.05 -1.53 4.50
CA VAL A 25 -4.79 -1.60 3.75
C VAL A 25 -4.32 -0.20 3.35
N ALA A 26 -5.20 0.63 2.80
CA ALA A 26 -4.84 1.99 2.41
C ALA A 26 -4.32 2.82 3.60
N ASN A 27 -5.00 2.75 4.75
CA ASN A 27 -4.60 3.45 5.97
C ASN A 27 -3.23 3.00 6.50
N HIS A 28 -2.89 1.71 6.38
CA HIS A 28 -1.57 1.19 6.76
C HIS A 28 -0.44 1.65 5.82
N LEU A 29 -0.75 1.97 4.57
CA LEU A 29 0.23 2.40 3.58
C LEU A 29 0.47 3.92 3.60
N ILE A 30 -0.57 4.71 3.88
CA ILE A 30 -0.51 6.18 3.91
C ILE A 30 0.39 6.66 5.05
N GLY A 31 1.25 7.63 4.74
CA GLY A 31 2.16 8.25 5.69
C GLY A 31 3.60 8.29 5.18
N VAL A 32 4.50 8.59 6.09
CA VAL A 32 5.95 8.60 5.85
C VAL A 32 6.57 7.46 6.65
N MET A 33 7.35 6.63 5.97
CA MET A 33 8.14 5.55 6.55
C MET A 33 9.59 5.70 6.10
N ASP A 34 10.55 5.35 6.95
CA ASP A 34 11.96 5.41 6.58
C ASP A 34 12.78 4.27 7.19
N THR A 35 13.99 4.09 6.65
CA THR A 35 14.95 3.05 7.10
C THR A 35 16.06 3.61 7.99
N THR A 36 15.92 4.81 8.56
CA THR A 36 16.97 5.50 9.33
C THR A 36 17.47 4.65 10.50
N GLN A 37 16.56 4.06 11.28
CA GLN A 37 16.93 3.23 12.42
C GLN A 37 17.68 1.96 11.98
N GLN A 38 17.31 1.37 10.83
CA GLN A 38 18.02 0.21 10.29
C GLN A 38 19.41 0.59 9.77
N ALA A 39 19.54 1.76 9.13
CA ALA A 39 20.82 2.27 8.64
C ALA A 39 21.79 2.67 9.77
N GLN A 40 21.27 3.07 10.94
CA GLN A 40 22.09 3.33 12.13
C GLN A 40 22.74 2.05 12.67
N THR A 41 22.07 0.90 12.57
CA THR A 41 22.60 -0.38 13.06
C THR A 41 23.41 -1.14 12.00
N ASN A 42 23.20 -0.83 10.71
CA ASN A 42 23.97 -1.39 9.61
C ASN A 42 24.24 -0.33 8.53
N PRO A 43 25.48 0.18 8.41
CA PRO A 43 25.81 1.24 7.46
C PRO A 43 25.75 0.81 5.98
N ARG A 44 25.57 -0.49 5.68
CA ARG A 44 25.33 -0.97 4.31
C ARG A 44 23.89 -0.76 3.85
N ILE A 45 22.98 -0.42 4.78
CA ILE A 45 21.57 -0.13 4.47
C ILE A 45 21.47 1.34 4.09
N ALA A 46 20.94 1.62 2.91
CA ALA A 46 20.66 2.98 2.48
C ALA A 46 19.56 3.61 3.34
N LYS A 47 19.71 4.90 3.66
CA LYS A 47 18.69 5.72 4.31
C LYS A 47 17.66 6.17 3.27
N VAL A 48 16.55 5.46 3.23
CA VAL A 48 15.45 5.66 2.27
C VAL A 48 14.24 6.17 3.04
N GLN A 49 13.54 7.15 2.47
CA GLN A 49 12.21 7.54 2.88
C GLN A 49 11.21 7.12 1.81
N MET A 50 10.08 6.58 2.25
CA MET A 50 8.90 6.29 1.45
C MET A 50 7.74 7.17 1.93
N THR A 51 7.20 7.98 1.03
CA THR A 51 6.06 8.86 1.30
C THR A 51 4.87 8.36 0.49
N THR A 52 3.73 8.12 1.14
CA THR A 52 2.49 7.66 0.49
C THR A 52 1.31 8.51 0.93
N CYS A 53 0.43 8.85 -0.01
CA CYS A 53 -0.78 9.62 0.27
C CYS A 53 -1.95 9.19 -0.62
N ALA A 54 -3.17 9.41 -0.13
CA ALA A 54 -4.37 9.35 -0.95
C ALA A 54 -4.35 10.46 -2.01
N VAL A 55 -4.94 10.16 -3.15
CA VAL A 55 -5.08 11.06 -4.30
C VAL A 55 -6.54 11.18 -4.69
N ASP A 56 -6.92 12.33 -5.21
CA ASP A 56 -8.22 12.55 -5.83
C ASP A 56 -8.19 11.97 -7.23
N PHE A 57 -8.86 10.83 -7.41
CA PHE A 57 -8.97 10.13 -8.68
C PHE A 57 -10.39 9.63 -8.87
N SER A 58 -11.03 10.10 -9.93
CA SER A 58 -12.37 9.68 -10.29
C SER A 58 -12.34 8.32 -11.01
N ALA A 59 -12.19 7.21 -10.28
CA ALA A 59 -12.41 5.89 -10.86
C ALA A 59 -12.86 4.82 -9.84
N LYS A 60 -13.69 3.90 -10.37
CA LYS A 60 -14.30 2.68 -9.80
C LYS A 60 -14.84 2.78 -8.36
N GLN A 61 -16.13 2.48 -8.20
CA GLN A 61 -16.70 2.11 -6.90
C GLN A 61 -15.81 1.00 -6.30
N ASP A 62 -15.41 1.14 -5.04
CA ASP A 62 -14.60 0.19 -4.26
C ASP A 62 -13.08 0.18 -4.48
N SER A 63 -12.49 1.23 -5.08
CA SER A 63 -11.03 1.36 -5.21
C SER A 63 -10.49 2.60 -4.51
N ILE A 64 -9.34 2.48 -3.84
CA ILE A 64 -8.59 3.60 -3.28
C ILE A 64 -7.28 3.76 -4.07
N TYR A 65 -7.05 4.98 -4.54
CA TYR A 65 -5.84 5.33 -5.27
C TYR A 65 -4.87 6.03 -4.34
N LEU A 66 -3.61 5.58 -4.36
CA LEU A 66 -2.53 6.16 -3.59
C LEU A 66 -1.39 6.55 -4.53
N TYR A 67 -0.76 7.69 -4.26
CA TYR A 67 0.55 8.00 -4.79
C TYR A 67 1.61 7.59 -3.77
N GLN A 68 2.68 6.96 -4.23
CA GLN A 68 3.82 6.59 -3.42
C GLN A 68 5.13 6.97 -4.10
N GLU A 69 6.05 7.58 -3.36
CA GLU A 69 7.41 7.87 -3.79
C GLU A 69 8.45 7.37 -2.80
N GLN A 70 9.63 7.02 -3.33
CA GLN A 70 10.79 6.61 -2.55
C GLN A 70 12.02 7.42 -2.98
N ALA A 71 12.73 7.96 -2.00
CA ALA A 71 13.93 8.76 -2.20
C ALA A 71 14.97 8.44 -1.14
N ILE A 72 16.24 8.74 -1.45
CA ILE A 72 17.28 8.81 -0.43
C ILE A 72 17.01 10.04 0.44
N ILE A 73 17.13 9.93 1.77
CA ILE A 73 16.75 11.01 2.71
C ILE A 73 17.45 12.34 2.39
N ASP A 74 18.70 12.31 1.94
CA ASP A 74 19.44 13.55 1.61
C ASP A 74 19.05 14.14 0.25
N ARG A 75 18.15 13.50 -0.50
CA ARG A 75 17.71 13.86 -1.85
C ARG A 75 16.22 13.61 -2.06
N LEU A 76 15.37 14.05 -1.12
CA LEU A 76 13.91 13.84 -1.19
C LEU A 76 13.26 14.42 -2.45
N ASN A 77 13.83 15.47 -3.03
CA ASN A 77 13.38 16.07 -4.29
C ASN A 77 13.85 15.30 -5.56
N GLN A 78 14.50 14.16 -5.40
CA GLN A 78 14.95 13.30 -6.51
C GLN A 78 14.54 11.84 -6.24
N PRO A 79 13.23 11.55 -6.19
CA PRO A 79 12.75 10.19 -5.95
C PRO A 79 13.21 9.27 -7.08
N TYR A 80 13.79 8.13 -6.72
CA TYR A 80 14.24 7.13 -7.70
C TYR A 80 13.11 6.17 -8.10
N ARG A 81 12.00 6.15 -7.34
CA ARG A 81 10.82 5.33 -7.63
C ARG A 81 9.56 6.07 -7.23
N GLN A 82 8.63 6.22 -8.17
CA GLN A 82 7.29 6.76 -7.96
C GLN A 82 6.27 5.78 -8.56
N ARG A 83 5.14 5.53 -7.86
CA ARG A 83 4.09 4.60 -8.28
C ARG A 83 2.71 5.14 -7.91
N ILE A 84 1.71 4.78 -8.72
CA ILE A 84 0.31 4.81 -8.29
C ILE A 84 -0.03 3.41 -7.81
N LEU A 85 -0.59 3.30 -6.60
CA LEU A 85 -1.11 2.05 -6.05
C LEU A 85 -2.64 2.10 -6.09
N VAL A 86 -3.25 1.06 -6.64
CA VAL A 86 -4.70 0.87 -6.65
C VAL A 86 -5.02 -0.23 -5.65
N ILE A 87 -5.62 0.16 -4.53
CA ILE A 87 -6.06 -0.75 -3.47
C ILE A 87 -7.53 -1.08 -3.72
N GLN A 88 -7.83 -2.35 -3.96
CA GLN A 88 -9.16 -2.79 -4.34
C GLN A 88 -9.35 -4.28 -3.99
N PRO A 89 -10.57 -4.82 -4.01
CA PRO A 89 -10.77 -6.26 -3.95
C PRO A 89 -10.04 -6.98 -5.09
N SER A 90 -9.56 -8.20 -4.82
CA SER A 90 -9.10 -9.12 -5.86
C SER A 90 -10.27 -9.52 -6.78
N PRO A 91 -10.03 -9.94 -8.03
CA PRO A 91 -11.11 -10.29 -8.97
C PRO A 91 -12.07 -11.38 -8.47
N ASP A 92 -11.58 -12.30 -7.64
CA ASP A 92 -12.33 -13.38 -7.00
C ASP A 92 -12.97 -12.97 -5.66
N ASN A 93 -12.80 -11.71 -5.24
CA ASN A 93 -13.27 -11.18 -3.95
C ASN A 93 -12.81 -11.98 -2.73
N SER A 94 -11.63 -12.62 -2.78
CA SER A 94 -11.09 -13.40 -1.66
C SER A 94 -10.07 -12.62 -0.81
N THR A 95 -9.45 -11.59 -1.38
CA THR A 95 -8.39 -10.79 -0.74
C THR A 95 -8.45 -9.33 -1.16
N VAL A 96 -7.63 -8.49 -0.53
CA VAL A 96 -7.34 -7.14 -1.05
C VAL A 96 -6.12 -7.26 -1.96
N GLN A 97 -6.14 -6.57 -3.10
CA GLN A 97 -4.95 -6.42 -3.95
C GLN A 97 -4.47 -4.98 -3.98
N SER A 98 -3.16 -4.80 -4.09
CA SER A 98 -2.48 -3.54 -4.40
C SER A 98 -1.83 -3.69 -5.77
N LYS A 99 -2.42 -3.04 -6.79
CA LYS A 99 -1.89 -3.02 -8.15
C LYS A 99 -1.08 -1.74 -8.37
N ALA A 100 0.18 -1.89 -8.75
CA ALA A 100 1.12 -0.78 -8.93
C ALA A 100 1.25 -0.40 -10.41
N TYR A 101 1.15 0.88 -10.69
CA TYR A 101 1.33 1.49 -12.01
C TYR A 101 2.52 2.45 -12.01
N LYS A 102 3.26 2.50 -13.13
CA LYS A 102 4.19 3.61 -13.41
C LYS A 102 3.41 4.91 -13.60
N LEU A 103 4.10 6.05 -13.51
CA LEU A 103 3.59 7.34 -13.96
C LEU A 103 4.23 7.70 -15.30
N ASN A 104 3.44 8.15 -16.28
CA ASN A 104 3.95 8.56 -17.60
C ASN A 104 4.86 9.80 -17.51
N ASN A 105 4.56 10.73 -16.58
CA ASN A 105 5.32 11.97 -16.38
C ASN A 105 5.75 12.13 -14.92
N ALA A 106 6.45 11.13 -14.38
CA ALA A 106 6.76 11.02 -12.95
C ALA A 106 7.40 12.29 -12.34
N ALA A 107 8.24 13.02 -13.10
CA ALA A 107 8.86 14.26 -12.66
C ALA A 107 7.86 15.35 -12.22
N ASN A 108 6.65 15.38 -12.78
CA ASN A 108 5.60 16.35 -12.42
C ASN A 108 4.95 16.07 -11.05
N PHE A 109 5.26 14.91 -10.46
CA PHE A 109 4.66 14.42 -9.21
C PHE A 109 5.66 14.36 -8.06
N ILE A 110 6.88 14.88 -8.22
CA ILE A 110 7.84 14.94 -7.11
C ILE A 110 7.22 15.73 -5.95
N ASN A 111 7.26 15.17 -4.73
CA ASN A 111 6.64 15.75 -3.54
C ASN A 111 5.12 15.92 -3.64
N PHE A 112 4.42 15.10 -4.44
CA PHE A 112 2.97 15.22 -4.64
C PHE A 112 2.17 15.18 -3.33
N CYS A 113 2.64 14.38 -2.36
CA CYS A 113 2.01 14.28 -1.04
C CYS A 113 2.13 15.54 -0.18
N ASN A 114 2.95 16.52 -0.57
CA ASN A 114 3.03 17.81 0.14
C ASN A 114 1.90 18.77 -0.26
N LYS A 115 1.20 18.49 -1.36
CA LYS A 115 0.02 19.26 -1.80
C LYS A 115 -1.19 18.91 -0.94
N ASP A 116 -2.23 19.74 -0.94
CA ASP A 116 -3.50 19.39 -0.30
C ASP A 116 -4.27 18.35 -1.11
N LEU A 117 -5.20 17.62 -0.46
CA LEU A 117 -5.95 16.54 -1.13
C LEU A 117 -6.67 17.01 -2.40
N THR A 118 -7.23 18.21 -2.39
CA THR A 118 -7.92 18.83 -3.54
C THR A 118 -6.99 19.16 -4.71
N GLU A 119 -5.69 19.21 -4.47
CA GLU A 119 -4.65 19.46 -5.46
C GLU A 119 -3.93 18.18 -5.87
N ARG A 120 -4.12 17.07 -5.13
CA ARG A 120 -3.59 15.74 -5.45
C ARG A 120 -4.44 15.03 -6.51
N LYS A 121 -4.77 15.73 -7.59
CA LYS A 121 -5.59 15.22 -8.69
C LYS A 121 -4.76 14.39 -9.65
N LEU A 122 -5.24 13.19 -9.94
CA LEU A 122 -4.69 12.33 -10.99
C LEU A 122 -5.71 12.22 -12.13
N ASN A 123 -5.20 12.06 -13.35
CA ASN A 123 -5.98 11.74 -14.54
C ASN A 123 -5.58 10.36 -15.07
N VAL A 124 -6.48 9.72 -15.82
CA VAL A 124 -6.20 8.40 -16.42
C VAL A 124 -4.92 8.43 -17.27
N SER A 125 -4.65 9.56 -17.94
CA SER A 125 -3.44 9.77 -18.74
C SER A 125 -2.13 9.78 -17.93
N ASP A 126 -2.19 9.99 -16.62
CA ASP A 126 -1.03 9.98 -15.75
C ASP A 126 -0.57 8.55 -15.43
N LEU A 127 -1.48 7.58 -15.50
CA LEU A 127 -1.19 6.16 -15.29
C LEU A 127 -0.46 5.58 -16.50
N GLY A 128 0.70 5.00 -16.23
CA GLY A 128 1.46 4.23 -17.21
C GLY A 128 1.22 2.73 -17.08
N GLU A 129 2.23 1.96 -17.47
CA GLU A 129 2.22 0.51 -17.41
C GLU A 129 1.98 -0.03 -15.98
N SER A 130 1.15 -1.07 -15.87
CA SER A 130 1.03 -1.89 -14.66
C SER A 130 2.30 -2.73 -14.48
N VAL A 131 2.91 -2.68 -13.30
CA VAL A 131 4.21 -3.33 -13.05
C VAL A 131 4.18 -4.48 -12.05
N CYS A 132 3.21 -4.50 -11.13
CA CYS A 132 3.15 -5.50 -10.07
C CYS A 132 1.76 -5.51 -9.44
N THR A 133 1.35 -6.69 -8.96
CA THR A 133 0.19 -6.85 -8.09
C THR A 133 0.63 -7.59 -6.85
N VAL A 134 0.25 -7.08 -5.68
CA VAL A 134 0.46 -7.71 -4.38
C VAL A 134 -0.90 -8.07 -3.79
N PHE A 135 -1.08 -9.31 -3.36
CA PHE A 135 -2.29 -9.78 -2.69
C PHE A 135 -2.07 -9.75 -1.18
N LEU A 136 -2.98 -9.11 -0.45
CA LEU A 136 -2.86 -8.83 0.97
C LEU A 136 -3.89 -9.61 1.78
N LYS A 137 -3.41 -10.27 2.83
CA LYS A 137 -4.24 -10.94 3.83
C LYS A 137 -4.00 -10.35 5.21
N PRO A 138 -5.04 -10.23 6.06
CA PRO A 138 -4.89 -9.72 7.41
C PRO A 138 -4.02 -10.67 8.25
N ILE A 139 -3.19 -10.09 9.10
CA ILE A 139 -2.43 -10.75 10.16
C ILE A 139 -2.60 -9.96 11.46
N ALA A 140 -2.11 -10.48 12.59
CA ALA A 140 -2.11 -9.73 13.84
C ALA A 140 -1.35 -8.40 13.66
N GLY A 141 -2.06 -7.28 13.82
CA GLY A 141 -1.48 -5.93 13.74
C GLY A 141 -1.22 -5.39 12.33
N GLY A 142 -1.66 -6.05 11.26
CA GLY A 142 -1.47 -5.51 9.91
C GLY A 142 -1.84 -6.47 8.79
N TYR A 143 -1.10 -6.39 7.68
CA TYR A 143 -1.34 -7.18 6.48
C TYR A 143 -0.04 -7.82 5.97
N ARG A 144 -0.13 -9.06 5.50
CA ARG A 144 0.94 -9.72 4.76
C ARG A 144 0.64 -9.68 3.27
N GLY A 145 1.58 -9.13 2.50
CA GLY A 145 1.50 -9.07 1.05
C GLY A 145 2.33 -10.15 0.38
N GLU A 146 1.81 -10.77 -0.67
CA GLU A 146 2.50 -11.75 -1.52
C GLU A 146 2.33 -11.38 -3.00
N THR A 147 3.42 -11.46 -3.77
CA THR A 147 3.36 -11.37 -5.23
C THR A 147 3.05 -12.74 -5.82
N PRO A 148 2.35 -12.82 -6.97
CA PRO A 148 2.23 -14.07 -7.70
C PRO A 148 3.60 -14.70 -8.00
N PRO A 149 3.66 -16.02 -8.20
CA PRO A 149 4.84 -16.68 -8.74
C PRO A 149 5.33 -15.99 -10.03
N PRO A 150 6.65 -15.92 -10.27
CA PRO A 150 7.19 -15.36 -11.50
C PRO A 150 6.55 -15.99 -12.74
N GLY A 151 6.06 -15.17 -13.68
CA GLY A 151 5.40 -15.62 -14.91
C GLY A 151 3.87 -15.54 -14.92
N LEU A 152 3.23 -15.25 -13.79
CA LEU A 152 1.77 -15.01 -13.68
C LEU A 152 1.44 -13.52 -13.50
N SER A 153 2.08 -12.67 -14.30
CA SER A 153 1.73 -11.25 -14.37
C SER A 153 0.44 -11.08 -15.20
N HIS A 154 -0.67 -10.82 -14.53
CA HIS A 154 -1.96 -10.43 -15.15
C HIS A 154 -2.06 -8.92 -15.39
#